data_AF-A0A3Q1F521-F1
#
_entry.id   AF-A0A3Q1F521-F1
#
_cell.length_a   1.000
_cell.length_b   1.000
_cell.length_c   1.000
_cell.angle_alpha   90.00
_cell.angle_beta   90.00
_cell.angle_gamma   90.00
#
_symmetry.space_group_name_H-M   'P 1'
#
loop_
_entity.id
_entity.type
_entity.pdbx_description
1 polymer ?
#
loop_
_entity_poly.entity_id
_entity_poly.type
_entity_poly.pdbx_seq_one_letter_code
_entity_poly.pdbx_strand_id
1 'polypeptide(L)'
;CIQRGNIEQCIHFVQNDRSILKQKGWGGFTPLHYAALHGNRALVDLFLSSGADPNLTCDAGQTAFHFACQGNIFIIHQMMQYGADLRLIDLQGKTSLHHAVTGGSVAVHYLWETGMFRFSDTDMYKVTPLHLAASTGNTEVVRYLLRDQQRCAVDAVDQQGATALHVAAERGGVEVCWTLLQRTGCRMLRQKNHSGLTPLDLSKQGKVLYYWTLFFPTLSGAAILLIAAMLGGYGGLTCGLLFPWLARSIFTQYHRMTTYQLPNPVYLGTLLAGMFHSLLCFYGKMMPVWPTSALAQVSLVHFSILLGLFCKVLTQDPGELDRADADPRFSCIADLVENNQSPHRFCPYCEPDYTKHCKLCEVCIKDYDHHCLFLNRCVGRGNHRLFLLFILSMVTAHLLFIATAATYLYSKMSAGTYGLSSWLTLLGEEFWVVVMMIMNALTLLWEVWLLTEQFEAIATGTTTYFRQCESSARQRSLGQRWVLVLSFLLEGRRRV
;
A
#
# COMPACT_ATOMS: atom_id res chain seq x y z
N CYS A 1 -15.63 35.97 2.69
CA CYS A 1 -15.76 36.07 4.16
C CYS A 1 -16.08 34.72 4.80
N ILE A 2 -17.14 34.02 4.36
CA ILE A 2 -17.61 32.74 4.95
C ILE A 2 -16.52 31.65 5.02
N GLN A 3 -15.91 31.30 3.88
CA GLN A 3 -14.84 30.29 3.82
C GLN A 3 -13.61 30.64 4.66
N ARG A 4 -13.35 31.95 4.83
CA ARG A 4 -12.24 32.46 5.65
C ARG A 4 -12.62 32.60 7.13
N GLY A 5 -13.87 32.28 7.50
CA GLY A 5 -14.38 32.43 8.87
C GLY A 5 -14.46 33.88 9.37
N ASN A 6 -14.43 34.88 8.49
CA ASN A 6 -14.50 36.29 8.90
C ASN A 6 -15.96 36.67 9.23
N ILE A 7 -16.33 36.53 10.51
CA ILE A 7 -17.68 36.77 11.03
C ILE A 7 -18.06 38.25 10.93
N GLU A 8 -17.17 39.18 11.26
CA GLU A 8 -17.44 40.63 11.22
C GLU A 8 -17.87 41.10 9.84
N GLN A 9 -17.16 40.66 8.79
CA GLN A 9 -17.56 40.95 7.42
C GLN A 9 -18.93 40.34 7.08
N CYS A 10 -19.21 39.12 7.54
CA CYS A 10 -20.52 38.50 7.32
C CYS A 10 -21.64 39.27 8.02
N ILE A 11 -21.42 39.73 9.25
CA ILE A 11 -22.38 40.58 10.00
C ILE A 11 -22.68 41.84 9.20
N HIS A 12 -21.64 42.55 8.73
CA HIS A 12 -21.81 43.78 7.96
C HIS A 12 -22.63 43.53 6.67
N PHE A 13 -22.35 42.45 5.93
CA PHE A 13 -23.14 42.13 4.73
C PHE A 13 -24.60 41.80 5.06
N VAL A 14 -24.86 41.00 6.09
CA VAL A 14 -26.22 40.59 6.48
C VAL A 14 -27.04 41.77 7.03
N GLN A 15 -26.41 42.71 7.75
CA GLN A 15 -27.05 43.93 8.23
C GLN A 15 -27.43 44.87 7.08
N ASN A 16 -26.61 44.95 6.04
CA ASN A 16 -26.86 45.81 4.89
C ASN A 16 -27.94 45.23 3.95
N ASP A 17 -27.90 43.92 3.69
CA ASP A 17 -28.90 43.25 2.85
C ASP A 17 -29.14 41.81 3.32
N ARG A 18 -30.34 41.53 3.85
CA ARG A 18 -30.74 40.18 4.27
C ARG A 18 -31.08 39.27 3.09
N SER A 19 -31.32 39.80 1.90
CA SER A 19 -31.64 39.00 0.70
C SER A 19 -30.52 38.03 0.33
N ILE A 20 -29.27 38.38 0.69
CA ILE A 20 -28.08 37.55 0.45
C ILE A 20 -28.18 36.16 1.08
N LEU A 21 -28.96 35.99 2.15
CA LEU A 21 -29.15 34.70 2.81
C LEU A 21 -29.87 33.67 1.92
N LYS A 22 -30.63 34.14 0.92
CA LYS A 22 -31.33 33.30 -0.07
C LYS A 22 -30.59 33.21 -1.41
N GLN A 23 -29.58 34.06 -1.62
CA GLN A 23 -28.82 34.05 -2.86
C GLN A 23 -28.01 32.76 -2.98
N LYS A 24 -28.06 32.14 -4.15
CA LYS A 24 -27.34 30.93 -4.48
C LYS A 24 -26.06 31.29 -5.24
N GLY A 25 -24.92 30.83 -4.73
CA GLY A 25 -23.64 30.92 -5.39
C GLY A 25 -23.39 29.71 -6.30
N TRP A 26 -22.12 29.35 -6.45
CA TRP A 26 -21.72 28.20 -7.26
C TRP A 26 -22.28 26.88 -6.71
N GLY A 27 -22.84 26.04 -7.58
CA GLY A 27 -23.50 24.78 -7.23
C GLY A 27 -24.81 24.94 -6.45
N GLY A 28 -25.41 26.13 -6.47
CA GLY A 28 -26.67 26.40 -5.77
C GLY A 28 -26.52 26.67 -4.27
N PHE A 29 -25.29 26.84 -3.77
CA PHE A 29 -25.03 26.97 -2.33
C PHE A 29 -25.43 28.35 -1.80
N THR A 30 -26.22 28.36 -0.73
CA THR A 30 -26.50 29.58 0.05
C THR A 30 -25.40 29.83 1.11
N PRO A 31 -25.32 31.02 1.74
CA PRO A 31 -24.39 31.27 2.84
C PRO A 31 -24.45 30.22 3.95
N LEU A 32 -25.65 29.73 4.27
CA LEU A 32 -25.85 28.71 5.30
C LEU A 32 -25.26 27.35 4.90
N HIS A 33 -25.30 26.97 3.62
CA HIS A 33 -24.65 25.74 3.15
C HIS A 33 -23.14 25.79 3.36
N TYR A 34 -22.49 26.91 3.00
CA TYR A 34 -21.05 27.06 3.21
C TYR A 34 -20.68 27.07 4.70
N ALA A 35 -21.48 27.74 5.55
CA ALA A 35 -21.24 27.74 6.99
C ALA A 35 -21.34 26.32 7.60
N ALA A 36 -22.35 25.55 7.17
CA ALA A 36 -22.56 24.16 7.61
C ALA A 36 -21.47 23.22 7.13
N LEU A 37 -21.10 23.28 5.84
CA LEU A 37 -20.03 22.46 5.24
C LEU A 37 -18.70 22.67 5.95
N HIS A 38 -18.37 23.90 6.34
CA HIS A 38 -17.14 24.21 7.06
C HIS A 38 -17.24 24.05 8.58
N GLY A 39 -18.39 23.59 9.10
CA GLY A 39 -18.59 23.38 10.54
C GLY A 39 -18.50 24.66 11.38
N ASN A 40 -18.69 25.84 10.78
CA ASN A 40 -18.53 27.11 11.48
C ASN A 40 -19.81 27.48 12.27
N ARG A 41 -19.82 27.08 13.54
CA ARG A 41 -20.96 27.28 14.47
C ARG A 41 -21.40 28.75 14.57
N ALA A 42 -20.45 29.69 14.62
CA ALA A 42 -20.76 31.10 14.79
C ALA A 42 -21.44 31.69 13.54
N LEU A 43 -21.00 31.29 12.35
CA LEU A 43 -21.65 31.71 11.11
C LEU A 43 -23.02 31.05 10.91
N VAL A 44 -23.17 29.79 11.31
CA VAL A 44 -24.48 29.13 11.32
C VAL A 44 -25.45 29.87 12.23
N ASP A 45 -25.04 30.18 13.46
CA ASP A 45 -25.87 30.93 14.41
C ASP A 45 -26.26 32.31 13.87
N LEU A 46 -25.29 33.06 13.34
CA LEU A 46 -25.52 34.36 12.72
C LEU A 46 -26.56 34.26 11.58
N PHE A 47 -26.40 33.30 10.67
CA PHE A 47 -27.27 33.19 9.50
C PHE A 47 -28.68 32.72 9.89
N LEU A 48 -28.80 31.73 10.76
CA LEU A 48 -30.10 31.25 11.24
C LEU A 48 -30.85 32.32 12.03
N SER A 49 -30.20 32.99 12.99
CA SER A 49 -30.80 34.10 13.76
C SER A 49 -31.17 35.31 12.88
N SER A 50 -30.51 35.46 11.74
CA SER A 50 -30.82 36.50 10.73
C SER A 50 -31.91 36.10 9.72
N GLY A 51 -32.49 34.90 9.86
CA GLY A 51 -33.60 34.43 9.03
C GLY A 51 -33.22 33.61 7.79
N ALA A 52 -32.03 33.00 7.77
CA ALA A 52 -31.68 32.03 6.73
C ALA A 52 -32.56 30.79 6.85
N ASP A 53 -33.11 30.34 5.72
CA ASP A 53 -33.94 29.13 5.65
C ASP A 53 -33.06 27.87 5.52
N PRO A 54 -33.08 26.96 6.52
CA PRO A 54 -32.29 25.72 6.47
C PRO A 54 -32.79 24.71 5.43
N ASN A 55 -33.98 24.91 4.85
CA ASN A 55 -34.63 23.98 3.92
C ASN A 55 -34.37 24.30 2.45
N LEU A 56 -33.67 25.40 2.15
CA LEU A 56 -33.22 25.69 0.79
C LEU A 56 -32.25 24.61 0.32
N THR A 57 -32.46 24.14 -0.91
CA THR A 57 -31.62 23.12 -1.54
C THR A 57 -30.59 23.73 -2.48
N CYS A 58 -29.40 23.14 -2.54
CA CYS A 58 -28.41 23.39 -3.58
C CYS A 58 -28.76 22.64 -4.88
N ASP A 59 -27.92 22.74 -5.91
CA ASP A 59 -28.19 22.13 -7.21
C ASP A 59 -28.19 20.58 -7.16
N ALA A 60 -27.57 19.99 -6.14
CA ALA A 60 -27.63 18.55 -5.87
C ALA A 60 -28.87 18.14 -5.05
N GLY A 61 -29.79 19.07 -4.74
CA GLY A 61 -30.95 18.82 -3.89
C GLY A 61 -30.63 18.73 -2.40
N GLN A 62 -29.38 18.90 -2.00
CA GLN A 62 -28.99 18.86 -0.59
C GLN A 62 -29.33 20.17 0.10
N THR A 63 -29.87 20.10 1.31
CA THR A 63 -30.04 21.25 2.20
C THR A 63 -28.79 21.51 3.02
N ALA A 64 -28.68 22.68 3.66
CA ALA A 64 -27.60 22.97 4.59
C ALA A 64 -27.53 21.96 5.76
N PHE A 65 -28.68 21.40 6.16
CA PHE A 65 -28.78 20.36 7.17
C PHE A 65 -28.07 19.05 6.76
N HIS A 66 -28.13 18.65 5.47
CA HIS A 66 -27.39 17.48 4.98
C HIS A 66 -25.88 17.63 5.16
N PHE A 67 -25.33 18.83 4.91
CA PHE A 67 -23.91 19.12 5.14
C PHE A 67 -23.56 19.15 6.63
N ALA A 68 -24.43 19.72 7.47
CA ALA A 68 -24.25 19.69 8.93
C ALA A 68 -24.14 18.27 9.49
N CYS A 69 -24.92 17.34 8.94
CA CYS A 69 -24.92 15.93 9.33
C CYS A 69 -23.55 15.24 9.13
N GLN A 70 -22.71 15.73 8.22
CA GLN A 70 -21.37 15.17 7.97
C GLN A 70 -20.33 15.55 9.05
N GLY A 71 -20.69 16.30 10.10
CA GLY A 71 -19.68 16.68 11.09
C GLY A 71 -20.23 17.06 12.46
N ASN A 72 -20.86 18.23 12.57
CA ASN A 72 -20.99 18.91 13.85
C ASN A 72 -22.39 18.80 14.45
N ILE A 73 -22.53 17.99 15.50
CA ILE A 73 -23.81 17.79 16.21
C ILE A 73 -24.44 19.07 16.76
N PHE A 74 -23.64 20.10 17.10
CA PHE A 74 -24.18 21.36 17.56
C PHE A 74 -24.93 22.08 16.44
N ILE A 75 -24.36 22.07 15.23
CA ILE A 75 -25.00 22.66 14.05
C ILE A 75 -26.26 21.87 13.71
N ILE A 76 -26.22 20.54 13.79
CA ILE A 76 -27.41 19.68 13.61
C ILE A 76 -28.52 20.10 14.59
N HIS A 77 -28.23 20.14 15.88
CA HIS A 77 -29.21 20.50 16.91
C HIS A 77 -29.76 21.91 16.71
N GLN A 78 -28.89 22.87 16.38
CA GLN A 78 -29.29 24.24 16.14
C GLN A 78 -30.20 24.38 14.92
N MET A 79 -29.86 23.73 13.80
CA MET A 79 -30.71 23.76 12.60
C MET A 79 -32.09 23.12 12.86
N MET A 80 -32.17 22.08 13.70
CA MET A 80 -33.46 21.51 14.14
C MET A 80 -34.30 22.53 14.91
N GLN A 81 -33.68 23.30 15.82
CA GLN A 81 -34.37 24.36 16.56
C GLN A 81 -34.92 25.46 15.64
N TYR A 82 -34.24 25.72 14.52
CA TYR A 82 -34.67 26.67 13.49
C TYR A 82 -35.54 26.05 12.38
N GLY A 83 -36.10 24.86 12.60
CA GLY A 83 -37.11 24.27 11.71
C GLY A 83 -36.58 23.60 10.45
N ALA A 84 -35.37 23.03 10.50
CA ALA A 84 -34.89 22.15 9.43
C ALA A 84 -35.80 20.91 9.29
N ASP A 85 -36.27 20.63 8.07
CA ASP A 85 -37.07 19.46 7.74
C ASP A 85 -36.16 18.27 7.42
N LEU A 86 -36.09 17.35 8.38
CA LEU A 86 -35.29 16.13 8.33
C LEU A 86 -35.76 15.12 7.27
N ARG A 87 -36.99 15.28 6.74
CA ARG A 87 -37.58 14.37 5.74
C ARG A 87 -37.13 14.68 4.32
N LEU A 88 -36.50 15.83 4.10
CA LEU A 88 -35.95 16.19 2.80
C LEU A 88 -34.84 15.22 2.41
N ILE A 89 -34.87 14.78 1.16
CA ILE A 89 -33.88 13.93 0.53
C ILE A 89 -33.21 14.69 -0.61
N ASP A 90 -31.96 14.36 -0.90
CA ASP A 90 -31.26 14.97 -2.04
C ASP A 90 -31.68 14.36 -3.38
N LEU A 91 -31.12 14.86 -4.49
CA LEU A 91 -31.45 14.35 -5.83
C LEU A 91 -30.99 12.91 -6.07
N GLN A 92 -30.18 12.32 -5.17
CA GLN A 92 -29.79 10.90 -5.21
C GLN A 92 -30.71 10.06 -4.32
N GLY A 93 -31.73 10.66 -3.69
CA GLY A 93 -32.60 9.99 -2.73
C GLY A 93 -31.93 9.72 -1.38
N LYS A 94 -30.79 10.34 -1.08
CA LYS A 94 -30.11 10.16 0.20
C LYS A 94 -30.78 11.01 1.27
N THR A 95 -31.05 10.36 2.40
CA THR A 95 -31.52 11.01 3.62
C THR A 95 -30.36 11.67 4.38
N SER A 96 -30.66 12.52 5.35
CA SER A 96 -29.66 13.08 6.26
C SER A 96 -28.83 12.02 7.00
N LEU A 97 -29.40 10.84 7.27
CA LEU A 97 -28.69 9.72 7.86
C LEU A 97 -27.59 9.15 6.94
N HIS A 98 -27.84 9.08 5.64
CA HIS A 98 -26.83 8.66 4.66
C HIS A 98 -25.62 9.60 4.67
N HIS A 99 -25.88 10.92 4.75
CA HIS A 99 -24.82 11.92 4.86
C HIS A 99 -24.08 11.83 6.19
N ALA A 100 -24.78 11.58 7.30
CA ALA A 100 -24.16 11.40 8.61
C ALA A 100 -23.15 10.24 8.68
N VAL A 101 -23.42 9.14 7.98
CA VAL A 101 -22.50 7.99 7.91
C VAL A 101 -21.11 8.39 7.39
N THR A 102 -21.05 9.36 6.47
CA THR A 102 -19.77 9.84 5.93
C THR A 102 -18.98 10.70 6.93
N GLY A 103 -19.68 11.32 7.89
CA GLY A 103 -19.11 12.22 8.89
C GLY A 103 -18.60 11.54 10.17
N GLY A 104 -19.13 10.38 10.52
CA GLY A 104 -18.73 9.65 11.74
C GLY A 104 -19.89 9.09 12.55
N SER A 105 -19.58 8.32 13.60
CA SER A 105 -20.60 7.67 14.44
C SER A 105 -21.45 8.66 15.24
N VAL A 106 -20.86 9.75 15.74
CA VAL A 106 -21.56 10.69 16.64
C VAL A 106 -22.83 11.26 16.02
N ALA A 107 -22.78 11.72 14.77
CA ALA A 107 -23.95 12.24 14.06
C ALA A 107 -24.98 11.15 13.77
N VAL A 108 -24.54 9.94 13.42
CA VAL A 108 -25.43 8.78 13.19
C VAL A 108 -26.21 8.42 14.46
N HIS A 109 -25.53 8.37 15.61
CA HIS A 109 -26.18 8.16 16.91
C HIS A 109 -27.19 9.27 17.21
N TYR A 110 -26.79 10.53 17.05
CA TYR A 110 -27.65 11.67 17.35
C TYR A 110 -28.92 11.67 16.48
N LEU A 111 -28.79 11.45 15.18
CA LEU A 111 -29.93 11.37 14.27
C LEU A 111 -30.82 10.16 14.56
N TRP A 112 -30.24 9.02 14.96
CA TRP A 112 -31.02 7.85 15.35
C TRP A 112 -31.96 8.12 16.53
N GLU A 113 -31.48 8.81 17.57
CA GLU A 113 -32.26 9.15 18.77
C GLU A 113 -33.46 10.07 18.46
N THR A 114 -33.52 10.70 17.28
CA THR A 114 -34.68 11.50 16.86
C THR A 114 -35.90 10.63 16.53
N GLY A 115 -35.71 9.33 16.27
CA GLY A 115 -36.77 8.41 15.83
C GLY A 115 -37.27 8.64 14.40
N MET A 116 -36.68 9.57 13.64
CA MET A 116 -37.15 9.98 12.31
C MET A 116 -36.58 9.16 11.16
N PHE A 117 -35.51 8.39 11.38
CA PHE A 117 -34.78 7.70 10.32
C PHE A 117 -34.71 6.19 10.55
N ARG A 118 -34.57 5.42 9.47
CA ARG A 118 -34.33 3.98 9.55
C ARG A 118 -32.99 3.63 8.90
N PHE A 119 -32.23 2.71 9.50
CA PHE A 119 -31.00 2.21 8.88
C PHE A 119 -31.25 1.31 7.65
N SER A 120 -32.52 0.93 7.42
CA SER A 120 -32.95 0.21 6.22
C SER A 120 -33.31 1.12 5.06
N ASP A 121 -33.40 2.44 5.27
CA ASP A 121 -33.71 3.37 4.19
C ASP A 121 -32.61 3.32 3.14
N THR A 122 -33.00 3.36 1.87
CA THR A 122 -32.09 3.30 0.74
C THR A 122 -32.17 4.54 -0.12
N ASP A 123 -31.05 4.90 -0.73
CA ASP A 123 -31.04 5.87 -1.81
C ASP A 123 -31.60 5.30 -3.14
N MET A 124 -31.57 6.09 -4.22
CA MET A 124 -32.10 5.67 -5.53
C MET A 124 -31.38 4.45 -6.15
N TYR A 125 -30.17 4.13 -5.67
CA TYR A 125 -29.36 3.00 -6.10
C TYR A 125 -29.47 1.82 -5.13
N LYS A 126 -30.47 1.82 -4.25
CA LYS A 126 -30.66 0.83 -3.18
C LYS A 126 -29.50 0.77 -2.17
N VAL A 127 -28.66 1.80 -2.11
CA VAL A 127 -27.53 1.85 -1.17
C VAL A 127 -28.07 2.17 0.22
N THR A 128 -27.72 1.35 1.20
CA THR A 128 -28.08 1.57 2.61
C THR A 128 -26.98 2.32 3.38
N PRO A 129 -27.27 2.89 4.57
CA PRO A 129 -26.26 3.38 5.51
C PRO A 129 -25.11 2.39 5.77
N LEU A 130 -25.38 1.08 5.81
CA LEU A 130 -24.33 0.07 6.01
C LEU A 130 -23.39 -0.05 4.81
N HIS A 131 -23.89 0.07 3.58
CA HIS A 131 -23.05 0.11 2.38
C HIS A 131 -22.13 1.33 2.39
N LEU A 132 -22.65 2.50 2.78
CA LEU A 132 -21.84 3.72 2.90
C LEU A 132 -20.77 3.59 3.99
N ALA A 133 -21.11 3.04 5.16
CA ALA A 133 -20.18 2.81 6.25
C ALA A 133 -19.06 1.83 5.85
N ALA A 134 -19.42 0.81 5.06
CA ALA A 134 -18.48 -0.12 4.48
C ALA A 134 -17.57 0.55 3.42
N SER A 135 -18.13 1.42 2.59
CA SER A 135 -17.36 2.15 1.58
C SER A 135 -16.36 3.14 2.16
N THR A 136 -16.69 3.77 3.31
CA THR A 136 -15.80 4.72 3.99
C THR A 136 -14.79 4.02 4.91
N GLY A 137 -14.97 2.73 5.18
CA GLY A 137 -14.13 2.00 6.13
C GLY A 137 -14.37 2.41 7.60
N ASN A 138 -15.49 3.06 7.90
CA ASN A 138 -15.78 3.56 9.25
C ASN A 138 -16.31 2.43 10.14
N THR A 139 -15.39 1.71 10.76
CA THR A 139 -15.69 0.56 11.62
C THR A 139 -16.62 0.91 12.80
N GLU A 140 -16.50 2.10 13.39
CA GLU A 140 -17.36 2.49 14.52
C GLU A 140 -18.82 2.64 14.09
N VAL A 141 -19.07 3.24 12.92
CA VAL A 141 -20.42 3.29 12.37
C VAL A 141 -20.92 1.89 12.04
N VAL A 142 -20.09 1.03 11.43
CA VAL A 142 -20.46 -0.37 11.14
C VAL A 142 -20.85 -1.12 12.42
N ARG A 143 -20.04 -1.03 13.48
CA ARG A 143 -20.34 -1.67 14.77
C ARG A 143 -21.63 -1.12 15.39
N TYR A 144 -21.87 0.18 15.28
CA TYR A 144 -23.11 0.79 15.77
C TYR A 144 -24.35 0.30 15.01
N LEU A 145 -24.27 0.25 13.67
CA LEU A 145 -25.34 -0.24 12.80
C LEU A 145 -25.65 -1.72 13.06
N LEU A 146 -24.61 -2.53 13.35
CA LEU A 146 -24.72 -3.97 13.60
C LEU A 146 -24.98 -4.35 15.07
N ARG A 147 -25.07 -3.36 15.98
CA ARG A 147 -25.21 -3.58 17.42
C ARG A 147 -26.45 -4.42 17.78
N ASP A 148 -27.52 -4.28 17.01
CA ASP A 148 -28.77 -5.02 17.18
C ASP A 148 -29.18 -5.62 15.83
N GLN A 149 -29.61 -6.88 15.86
CA GLN A 149 -29.92 -7.66 14.66
C GLN A 149 -31.15 -7.13 13.91
N GLN A 150 -32.04 -6.42 14.60
CA GLN A 150 -33.22 -5.82 13.98
C GLN A 150 -32.97 -4.44 13.37
N ARG A 151 -31.81 -3.81 13.63
CA ARG A 151 -31.53 -2.45 13.16
C ARG A 151 -31.26 -2.37 11.66
N CYS A 152 -30.55 -3.35 11.10
CA CYS A 152 -30.09 -3.30 9.72
C CYS A 152 -30.10 -4.70 9.09
N ALA A 153 -30.60 -4.78 7.86
CA ALA A 153 -30.45 -5.97 7.03
C ALA A 153 -29.01 -6.04 6.48
N VAL A 154 -28.18 -6.91 7.07
CA VAL A 154 -26.75 -7.02 6.71
C VAL A 154 -26.55 -7.61 5.32
N ASP A 155 -27.51 -8.39 4.85
CA ASP A 155 -27.60 -9.02 3.54
C ASP A 155 -28.32 -8.16 2.49
N ALA A 156 -28.70 -6.93 2.84
CA ALA A 156 -29.23 -5.97 1.88
C ALA A 156 -28.24 -5.80 0.72
N VAL A 157 -28.80 -5.71 -0.49
CA VAL A 157 -28.05 -5.53 -1.73
C VAL A 157 -28.40 -4.20 -2.38
N ASP A 158 -27.39 -3.55 -2.94
CA ASP A 158 -27.57 -2.37 -3.80
C ASP A 158 -28.12 -2.74 -5.19
N GLN A 159 -28.22 -1.77 -6.09
CA GLN A 159 -28.70 -1.96 -7.46
C GLN A 159 -27.81 -2.91 -8.28
N GLN A 160 -26.55 -3.09 -7.91
CA GLN A 160 -25.61 -4.01 -8.54
C GLN A 160 -25.60 -5.39 -7.88
N GLY A 161 -26.49 -5.63 -6.90
CA GLY A 161 -26.53 -6.89 -6.15
C GLY A 161 -25.37 -7.03 -5.16
N ALA A 162 -24.59 -5.97 -4.94
CA ALA A 162 -23.48 -5.97 -4.00
C ALA A 162 -24.01 -5.70 -2.59
N THR A 163 -23.47 -6.43 -1.61
CA THR A 163 -23.74 -6.20 -0.18
C THR A 163 -22.68 -5.30 0.42
N ALA A 164 -22.87 -4.83 1.66
CA ALA A 164 -21.85 -4.09 2.38
C ALA A 164 -20.50 -4.84 2.48
N LEU A 165 -20.52 -6.18 2.50
CA LEU A 165 -19.29 -6.98 2.47
C LEU A 165 -18.57 -6.92 1.11
N HIS A 166 -19.31 -6.91 -0.01
CA HIS A 166 -18.72 -6.71 -1.33
C HIS A 166 -18.02 -5.35 -1.41
N VAL A 167 -18.71 -4.29 -0.96
CA VAL A 167 -18.18 -2.93 -0.94
C VAL A 167 -16.94 -2.82 -0.05
N ALA A 168 -16.99 -3.39 1.17
CA ALA A 168 -15.86 -3.39 2.09
C ALA A 168 -14.66 -4.14 1.50
N ALA A 169 -14.91 -5.28 0.84
CA ALA A 169 -13.87 -6.08 0.23
C ALA A 169 -13.20 -5.36 -0.95
N GLU A 170 -13.98 -4.74 -1.84
CA GLU A 170 -13.48 -3.93 -2.96
C GLU A 170 -12.61 -2.76 -2.48
N ARG A 171 -13.03 -2.09 -1.40
CA ARG A 171 -12.31 -0.97 -0.79
C ARG A 171 -11.11 -1.40 0.06
N GLY A 172 -10.93 -2.69 0.34
CA GLY A 172 -9.87 -3.21 1.21
C GLY A 172 -10.09 -2.92 2.70
N GLY A 173 -11.34 -2.70 3.13
CA GLY A 173 -11.71 -2.45 4.53
C GLY A 173 -11.67 -3.72 5.38
N VAL A 174 -10.48 -4.19 5.75
CA VAL A 174 -10.25 -5.48 6.45
C VAL A 174 -11.06 -5.58 7.75
N GLU A 175 -11.00 -4.56 8.60
CA GLU A 175 -11.70 -4.55 9.89
C GLU A 175 -13.22 -4.53 9.73
N VAL A 176 -13.72 -3.83 8.71
CA VAL A 176 -15.15 -3.84 8.36
C VAL A 176 -15.57 -5.22 7.87
N CYS A 177 -14.79 -5.84 6.97
CA CYS A 177 -15.04 -7.20 6.50
C CYS A 177 -15.09 -8.18 7.67
N TRP A 178 -14.13 -8.08 8.59
CA TRP A 178 -14.08 -8.91 9.79
C TRP A 178 -15.32 -8.70 10.66
N THR A 179 -15.70 -7.45 10.94
CA THR A 179 -16.88 -7.11 11.75
C THR A 179 -18.17 -7.64 11.12
N LEU A 180 -18.33 -7.50 9.80
CA LEU A 180 -19.48 -8.03 9.06
C LEU A 180 -19.52 -9.57 9.15
N LEU A 181 -18.38 -10.24 8.91
CA LEU A 181 -18.27 -11.71 8.97
C LEU A 181 -18.50 -12.27 10.36
N GLN A 182 -18.08 -11.57 11.42
CA GLN A 182 -18.41 -11.95 12.79
C GLN A 182 -19.91 -11.97 13.05
N ARG A 183 -20.66 -11.08 12.38
CA ARG A 183 -22.12 -10.98 12.55
C ARG A 183 -22.90 -11.96 11.66
N THR A 184 -22.43 -12.21 10.44
CA THR A 184 -23.16 -13.00 9.43
C THR A 184 -22.59 -14.39 9.20
N GLY A 185 -21.44 -14.70 9.79
CA GLY A 185 -20.62 -15.85 9.43
C GLY A 185 -20.09 -15.77 8.00
N CYS A 186 -19.52 -16.89 7.53
CA CYS A 186 -18.89 -16.99 6.22
C CYS A 186 -19.88 -17.15 5.04
N ARG A 187 -21.20 -17.16 5.28
CA ARG A 187 -22.22 -17.36 4.23
C ARG A 187 -22.11 -16.29 3.14
N MET A 188 -21.90 -15.03 3.53
CA MET A 188 -21.84 -13.90 2.61
C MET A 188 -20.60 -13.93 1.69
N LEU A 189 -19.55 -14.69 2.03
CA LEU A 189 -18.37 -14.85 1.17
C LEU A 189 -18.69 -15.55 -0.15
N ARG A 190 -19.79 -16.32 -0.21
CA ARG A 190 -20.22 -17.06 -1.41
C ARG A 190 -21.27 -16.33 -2.23
N GLN A 191 -21.84 -15.25 -1.69
CA GLN A 191 -22.84 -14.47 -2.40
C GLN A 191 -22.18 -13.78 -3.58
N LYS A 192 -22.84 -13.79 -4.73
CA LYS A 192 -22.38 -13.11 -5.94
C LYS A 192 -23.25 -11.89 -6.18
N ASN A 193 -22.64 -10.79 -6.59
CA ASN A 193 -23.35 -9.64 -7.13
C ASN A 193 -23.84 -9.90 -8.56
N HIS A 194 -24.48 -8.92 -9.21
CA HIS A 194 -24.99 -9.05 -10.57
C HIS A 194 -23.90 -9.28 -11.63
N SER A 195 -22.63 -8.95 -11.34
CA SER A 195 -21.49 -9.29 -12.21
C SER A 195 -20.90 -10.68 -11.94
N GLY A 196 -21.50 -11.47 -11.05
CA GLY A 196 -21.07 -12.83 -10.73
C GLY A 196 -19.85 -12.91 -9.82
N LEU A 197 -19.41 -11.78 -9.25
CA LEU A 197 -18.24 -11.68 -8.38
C LEU A 197 -18.65 -11.83 -6.91
N THR A 198 -17.85 -12.60 -6.16
CA THR A 198 -17.98 -12.68 -4.71
C THR A 198 -17.21 -11.56 -4.01
N PRO A 199 -17.43 -11.29 -2.70
CA PRO A 199 -16.58 -10.35 -1.97
C PRO A 199 -15.09 -10.73 -2.04
N LEU A 200 -14.79 -12.03 -2.05
CA LEU A 200 -13.40 -12.51 -2.18
C LEU A 200 -12.79 -12.20 -3.56
N ASP A 201 -13.61 -12.12 -4.61
CA ASP A 201 -13.12 -11.76 -5.94
C ASP A 201 -12.86 -10.25 -6.03
N LEU A 202 -13.71 -9.44 -5.40
CA LEU A 202 -13.54 -7.99 -5.31
C LEU A 202 -12.33 -7.59 -4.44
N SER A 203 -12.02 -8.33 -3.37
CA SER A 203 -10.82 -8.04 -2.56
C SER A 203 -9.51 -8.21 -3.32
N LYS A 204 -9.49 -9.06 -4.35
CA LYS A 204 -8.33 -9.23 -5.24
C LYS A 204 -8.17 -8.06 -6.21
N GLN A 205 -9.23 -7.29 -6.44
CA GLN A 205 -9.22 -6.11 -7.33
C GLN A 205 -8.81 -4.83 -6.59
N GLY A 206 -8.94 -4.81 -5.25
CA GLY A 206 -8.56 -3.68 -4.41
C GLY A 206 -7.07 -3.37 -4.49
N LYS A 207 -6.70 -2.28 -5.18
CA LYS A 207 -5.29 -1.85 -5.32
C LYS A 207 -4.73 -1.11 -4.10
N VAL A 208 -5.59 -0.71 -3.15
CA VAL A 208 -5.20 0.12 -2.00
C VAL A 208 -4.16 -0.59 -1.13
N LEU A 209 -4.42 -1.84 -0.75
CA LEU A 209 -3.47 -2.61 0.06
C LEU A 209 -2.16 -2.88 -0.69
N TYR A 210 -2.25 -3.10 -2.01
CA TYR A 210 -1.07 -3.24 -2.87
C TYR A 210 -0.20 -1.98 -2.84
N TYR A 211 -0.76 -0.80 -3.09
CA TYR A 211 0.03 0.44 -3.07
C TYR A 211 0.50 0.83 -1.68
N TRP A 212 -0.31 0.58 -0.64
CA TRP A 212 0.12 0.80 0.74
C TRP A 212 1.36 -0.03 1.07
N THR A 213 1.33 -1.33 0.82
CA THR A 213 2.48 -2.22 1.05
C THR A 213 3.67 -1.91 0.15
N LEU A 214 3.44 -1.42 -1.07
CA LEU A 214 4.50 -0.98 -1.98
C LEU A 214 5.26 0.25 -1.43
N PHE A 215 4.54 1.24 -0.90
CA PHE A 215 5.16 2.49 -0.43
C PHE A 215 5.51 2.48 1.06
N PHE A 216 4.97 1.55 1.84
CA PHE A 216 5.21 1.43 3.28
C PHE A 216 6.70 1.38 3.64
N PRO A 217 7.56 0.54 3.02
CA PRO A 217 8.98 0.53 3.31
C PRO A 217 9.66 1.89 3.11
N THR A 218 9.34 2.59 2.01
CA THR A 218 9.93 3.89 1.69
C THR A 218 9.49 4.97 2.68
N LEU A 219 8.17 5.07 2.92
CA LEU A 219 7.58 6.09 3.80
C LEU A 219 7.98 5.87 5.27
N SER A 220 7.93 4.64 5.76
CA SER A 220 8.36 4.33 7.12
C SER A 220 9.86 4.50 7.31
N GLY A 221 10.68 4.12 6.33
CA GLY A 221 12.12 4.41 6.36
C GLY A 221 12.41 5.91 6.42
N ALA A 222 11.68 6.73 5.64
CA ALA A 222 11.81 8.19 5.68
C ALA A 222 11.41 8.77 7.03
N ALA A 223 10.32 8.27 7.61
CA ALA A 223 9.87 8.68 8.95
C ALA A 223 10.91 8.35 10.03
N ILE A 224 11.50 7.14 10.00
CA ILE A 224 12.56 6.74 10.94
C ILE A 224 13.76 7.67 10.82
N LEU A 225 14.23 7.94 9.60
CA LEU A 225 15.38 8.82 9.36
C LEU A 225 15.09 10.26 9.80
N LEU A 226 13.87 10.76 9.58
CA LEU A 226 13.45 12.08 10.02
C LEU A 226 13.42 12.19 11.56
N ILE A 227 12.83 11.20 12.23
CA ILE A 227 12.80 11.13 13.70
C ILE A 227 14.24 11.06 14.24
N ALA A 228 15.08 10.22 13.63
CA ALA A 228 16.48 10.10 14.03
C ALA A 228 17.25 11.42 13.84
N ALA A 229 16.99 12.16 12.75
CA ALA A 229 17.58 13.48 12.52
C ALA A 229 17.12 14.51 13.57
N MET A 230 15.84 14.49 13.97
CA MET A 230 15.32 15.37 15.02
C MET A 230 15.91 15.07 16.41
N LEU A 231 16.34 13.83 16.66
CA LEU A 231 16.93 13.38 17.91
C LEU A 231 18.45 13.63 18.00
N GLY A 232 19.08 14.18 16.96
CA GLY A 232 20.50 14.53 16.94
C GLY A 232 21.40 13.35 17.28
N GLY A 233 22.22 13.48 18.34
CA GLY A 233 23.17 12.44 18.77
C GLY A 233 22.55 11.09 19.15
N TYR A 234 21.23 11.02 19.37
CA TYR A 234 20.49 9.76 19.62
C TYR A 234 19.91 9.13 18.35
N GLY A 235 20.12 9.75 17.17
CA GLY A 235 19.61 9.27 15.89
C GLY A 235 20.08 7.85 15.54
N GLY A 236 21.34 7.53 15.85
CA GLY A 236 21.90 6.20 15.66
C GLY A 236 21.21 5.10 16.47
N LEU A 237 20.92 5.36 17.76
CA LEU A 237 20.19 4.42 18.63
C LEU A 237 18.75 4.20 18.12
N THR A 238 18.11 5.29 17.70
CA THR A 238 16.75 5.27 17.15
C THR A 238 16.69 4.41 15.88
N CYS A 239 17.64 4.60 14.97
CA CYS A 239 17.76 3.77 13.76
C CYS A 239 18.01 2.29 14.10
N GLY A 240 18.92 2.02 15.05
CA GLY A 240 19.25 0.67 15.50
C GLY A 240 18.07 -0.11 16.09
N LEU A 241 17.06 0.58 16.66
CA LEU A 241 15.85 -0.05 17.17
C LEU A 241 14.73 -0.12 16.13
N LEU A 242 14.49 0.98 15.41
CA LEU A 242 13.32 1.10 14.54
C LEU A 242 13.50 0.41 13.18
N PHE A 243 14.71 0.34 12.61
CA PHE A 243 14.91 -0.37 11.34
C PHE A 243 14.73 -1.90 11.47
N PRO A 244 15.24 -2.58 12.52
CA PRO A 244 14.92 -3.99 12.75
C PRO A 244 13.43 -4.23 13.01
N TRP A 245 12.77 -3.34 13.75
CA TRP A 245 11.31 -3.40 13.92
C TRP A 245 10.57 -3.23 12.58
N LEU A 246 10.99 -2.27 11.76
CA LEU A 246 10.43 -2.05 10.43
C LEU A 246 10.65 -3.26 9.54
N ALA A 247 11.85 -3.85 9.52
CA ALA A 247 12.15 -5.06 8.79
C ALA A 247 11.22 -6.21 9.21
N ARG A 248 11.06 -6.45 10.52
CA ARG A 248 10.10 -7.43 11.04
C ARG A 248 8.67 -7.12 10.60
N SER A 249 8.26 -5.86 10.66
CA SER A 249 6.92 -5.43 10.24
C SER A 249 6.68 -5.69 8.75
N ILE A 250 7.62 -5.32 7.89
CA ILE A 250 7.57 -5.54 6.44
C ILE A 250 7.50 -7.05 6.13
N PHE A 251 8.43 -7.83 6.67
CA PHE A 251 8.53 -9.26 6.35
C PHE A 251 7.39 -10.10 6.95
N THR A 252 6.69 -9.61 7.99
CA THR A 252 5.47 -10.27 8.49
C THR A 252 4.23 -10.02 7.62
N GLN A 253 4.20 -8.96 6.79
CA GLN A 253 3.10 -8.74 5.83
C GLN A 253 3.17 -9.66 4.60
N TYR A 254 4.29 -10.36 4.41
CA TYR A 254 4.58 -11.26 3.29
C TYR A 254 3.44 -12.24 2.95
N HIS A 255 2.85 -12.90 3.96
CA HIS A 255 1.83 -13.94 3.74
C HIS A 255 0.48 -13.40 3.26
N ARG A 256 0.22 -12.09 3.38
CA ARG A 256 -1.07 -11.47 3.06
C ARG A 256 -1.23 -11.13 1.57
N MET A 257 -0.14 -11.14 0.80
CA MET A 257 -0.08 -10.47 -0.51
C MET A 257 0.16 -11.42 -1.69
N THR A 258 -0.04 -12.73 -1.50
CA THR A 258 0.28 -13.78 -2.49
C THR A 258 -0.65 -13.82 -3.71
N THR A 259 -1.72 -13.02 -3.74
CA THR A 259 -2.83 -13.15 -4.70
C THR A 259 -2.84 -12.13 -5.84
N TYR A 260 -1.90 -11.18 -5.89
CA TYR A 260 -1.88 -10.12 -6.90
C TYR A 260 -1.19 -10.56 -8.20
N GLN A 261 -1.70 -10.10 -9.35
CA GLN A 261 -1.09 -10.33 -10.67
C GLN A 261 0.20 -9.51 -10.90
N LEU A 262 0.44 -8.50 -10.06
CA LEU A 262 1.62 -7.64 -10.07
C LEU A 262 2.76 -8.25 -9.21
N PRO A 263 4.02 -7.80 -9.38
CA PRO A 263 5.12 -8.22 -8.51
C PRO A 263 4.76 -8.03 -7.04
N ASN A 264 5.27 -8.87 -6.15
CA ASN A 264 4.92 -8.73 -4.75
C ASN A 264 5.32 -7.33 -4.25
N PRO A 265 4.36 -6.55 -3.72
CA PRO A 265 4.59 -5.16 -3.35
C PRO A 265 5.54 -5.01 -2.16
N VAL A 266 5.66 -6.03 -1.29
CA VAL A 266 6.61 -6.04 -0.17
C VAL A 266 8.04 -6.00 -0.70
N TYR A 267 8.40 -6.92 -1.60
CA TYR A 267 9.76 -7.01 -2.13
C TYR A 267 10.10 -5.85 -3.07
N LEU A 268 9.16 -5.52 -3.96
CA LEU A 268 9.31 -4.38 -4.84
C LEU A 268 9.44 -3.08 -4.03
N GLY A 269 8.63 -2.93 -2.97
CA GLY A 269 8.67 -1.80 -2.06
C GLY A 269 9.97 -1.70 -1.28
N THR A 270 10.51 -2.82 -0.78
CA THR A 270 11.82 -2.82 -0.09
C THR A 270 12.97 -2.43 -1.01
N LEU A 271 12.97 -2.93 -2.25
CA LEU A 271 13.99 -2.59 -3.24
C LEU A 271 13.90 -1.10 -3.62
N LEU A 272 12.69 -0.61 -3.90
CA LEU A 272 12.41 0.81 -4.16
C LEU A 272 12.87 1.70 -2.99
N ALA A 273 12.57 1.29 -1.76
CA ALA A 273 13.00 2.02 -0.57
C ALA A 273 14.52 2.07 -0.46
N GLY A 274 15.22 0.94 -0.66
CA GLY A 274 16.67 0.87 -0.63
C GLY A 274 17.32 1.79 -1.68
N MET A 275 16.81 1.75 -2.93
CA MET A 275 17.26 2.65 -3.99
C MET A 275 17.00 4.13 -3.65
N PHE A 276 15.79 4.46 -3.22
CA PHE A 276 15.40 5.83 -2.89
C PHE A 276 16.26 6.43 -1.76
N HIS A 277 16.40 5.70 -0.65
CA HIS A 277 17.15 6.18 0.51
C HIS A 277 18.66 6.28 0.25
N SER A 278 19.22 5.33 -0.52
CA SER A 278 20.64 5.39 -0.91
C SER A 278 20.89 6.57 -1.86
N LEU A 279 20.04 6.80 -2.86
CA LEU A 279 20.16 7.96 -3.75
C LEU A 279 19.97 9.28 -3.01
N LEU A 280 18.99 9.36 -2.11
CA LEU A 280 18.77 10.56 -1.31
C LEU A 280 19.96 10.86 -0.39
N CYS A 281 20.54 9.83 0.24
CA CYS A 281 21.75 9.98 1.04
C CYS A 281 22.93 10.45 0.18
N PHE A 282 23.10 9.86 -1.00
CA PHE A 282 24.14 10.23 -1.95
C PHE A 282 24.02 11.69 -2.41
N TYR A 283 22.87 12.10 -2.95
CA TYR A 283 22.68 13.45 -3.48
C TYR A 283 22.51 14.51 -2.39
N GLY A 284 21.84 14.19 -1.29
CA GLY A 284 21.49 15.15 -0.25
C GLY A 284 22.58 15.38 0.79
N LYS A 285 23.40 14.36 1.09
CA LYS A 285 24.38 14.43 2.19
C LYS A 285 25.82 14.34 1.70
N MET A 286 26.14 13.41 0.81
CA MET A 286 27.51 13.17 0.36
C MET A 286 27.96 14.11 -0.76
N MET A 287 27.13 14.32 -1.80
CA MET A 287 27.47 15.12 -2.99
C MET A 287 27.75 16.62 -2.71
N PRO A 288 26.98 17.34 -1.87
CA PRO A 288 27.17 18.78 -1.66
C PRO A 288 28.46 19.15 -0.92
N VAL A 289 29.03 18.19 -0.18
CA VAL A 289 30.20 18.40 0.69
C VAL A 289 31.51 18.00 -0.02
N TRP A 290 31.44 17.36 -1.18
CA TRP A 290 32.59 16.69 -1.80
C TRP A 290 33.12 17.40 -3.06
N PRO A 291 34.44 17.66 -3.18
CA PRO A 291 35.02 18.22 -4.39
C PRO A 291 35.18 17.13 -5.47
N THR A 292 34.63 17.38 -6.66
CA THR A 292 34.91 16.75 -7.98
C THR A 292 35.83 15.52 -8.02
N SER A 293 35.43 14.40 -7.39
CA SER A 293 36.06 13.11 -7.66
C SER A 293 35.40 12.50 -8.88
N ALA A 294 36.20 11.98 -9.81
CA ALA A 294 35.69 11.20 -10.96
C ALA A 294 34.70 10.10 -10.49
N LEU A 295 34.91 9.58 -9.28
CA LEU A 295 34.03 8.61 -8.62
C LEU A 295 32.59 9.11 -8.45
N ALA A 296 32.38 10.38 -8.07
CA ALA A 296 31.03 10.94 -7.92
C ALA A 296 30.31 11.11 -9.28
N GLN A 297 31.04 11.52 -10.31
CA GLN A 297 30.51 11.65 -11.68
C GLN A 297 30.18 10.28 -12.29
N VAL A 298 31.07 9.29 -12.09
CA VAL A 298 30.82 7.89 -12.48
C VAL A 298 29.61 7.33 -11.74
N SER A 299 29.48 7.62 -10.44
CA SER A 299 28.33 7.19 -9.63
C SER A 299 27.02 7.80 -10.12
N LEU A 300 26.99 9.10 -10.46
CA LEU A 300 25.82 9.79 -11.04
C LEU A 300 25.31 9.10 -12.32
N VAL A 301 26.22 8.85 -13.27
CA VAL A 301 25.90 8.19 -14.53
C VAL A 301 25.42 6.76 -14.27
N HIS A 302 26.11 6.03 -13.40
CA HIS A 302 25.79 4.64 -13.09
C HIS A 302 24.44 4.48 -12.39
N PHE A 303 24.12 5.34 -11.42
CA PHE A 303 22.80 5.33 -10.75
C PHE A 303 21.65 5.65 -11.72
N SER A 304 21.90 6.51 -12.72
CA SER A 304 20.92 6.80 -13.77
C SER A 304 20.67 5.58 -14.67
N ILE A 305 21.73 4.86 -15.04
CA ILE A 305 21.65 3.59 -15.77
C ILE A 305 20.88 2.56 -14.95
N LEU A 306 21.19 2.45 -13.66
CA LEU A 306 20.52 1.51 -12.75
C LEU A 306 19.01 1.74 -12.69
N LEU A 307 18.58 3.01 -12.56
CA LEU A 307 17.17 3.35 -12.55
C LEU A 307 16.50 2.97 -13.88
N GLY A 308 17.16 3.22 -15.01
CA GLY A 308 16.68 2.82 -16.33
C GLY A 308 16.56 1.29 -16.49
N LEU A 309 17.55 0.53 -16.02
CA LEU A 309 17.52 -0.93 -16.00
C LEU A 309 16.39 -1.46 -15.12
N PHE A 310 16.23 -0.89 -13.93
CA PHE A 310 15.14 -1.25 -13.01
C PHE A 310 13.76 -1.04 -13.64
N CYS A 311 13.53 0.13 -14.26
CA CYS A 311 12.28 0.40 -14.97
C CYS A 311 12.04 -0.60 -16.11
N LYS A 312 13.08 -0.95 -16.88
CA LYS A 312 12.97 -1.95 -17.95
C LYS A 312 12.63 -3.33 -17.39
N VAL A 313 13.31 -3.79 -16.33
CA VAL A 313 13.05 -5.09 -15.69
C VAL A 313 11.58 -5.21 -15.23
N LEU A 314 11.00 -4.11 -14.75
CA LEU A 314 9.59 -4.11 -14.30
C LEU A 314 8.57 -4.09 -15.43
N THR A 315 8.89 -3.43 -16.54
CA THR A 315 7.91 -3.15 -17.61
C THR A 315 8.01 -4.10 -18.78
N GLN A 316 9.18 -4.69 -19.02
CA GLN A 316 9.41 -5.60 -20.13
C GLN A 316 8.78 -6.98 -19.86
N ASP A 317 8.26 -7.59 -20.92
CA ASP A 317 7.66 -8.93 -20.85
C ASP A 317 8.75 -9.98 -20.51
N PRO A 318 8.61 -10.75 -19.40
CA PRO A 318 9.48 -11.90 -19.11
C PRO A 318 9.66 -12.89 -20.25
N GLY A 319 8.65 -13.05 -21.10
CA GLY A 319 8.49 -14.24 -21.92
C GLY A 319 8.17 -15.48 -21.08
N GLU A 320 8.26 -16.65 -21.71
CA GLU A 320 7.91 -17.93 -21.07
C GLU A 320 9.11 -18.57 -20.36
N LEU A 321 8.83 -19.37 -19.33
CA LEU A 321 9.81 -20.25 -18.67
C LEU A 321 9.87 -21.58 -19.43
N ASP A 322 11.06 -22.11 -19.70
CA ASP A 322 11.18 -23.43 -20.35
C ASP A 322 10.76 -24.54 -19.35
N ARG A 323 9.94 -25.49 -19.81
CA ARG A 323 9.29 -26.58 -19.03
C ARG A 323 10.22 -27.67 -18.47
N ALA A 324 11.53 -27.49 -18.53
CA ALA A 324 12.49 -28.58 -18.34
C ALA A 324 12.44 -29.18 -16.91
N ASP A 325 11.84 -30.38 -16.86
CA ASP A 325 12.09 -31.49 -15.93
C ASP A 325 11.42 -31.47 -14.54
N ALA A 326 10.09 -31.53 -14.53
CA ALA A 326 9.38 -32.17 -13.41
C ALA A 326 9.45 -33.70 -13.57
N ASP A 327 9.91 -34.42 -12.53
CA ASP A 327 9.83 -35.89 -12.48
C ASP A 327 8.35 -36.32 -12.60
N PRO A 328 7.97 -37.12 -13.62
CA PRO A 328 6.57 -37.49 -13.86
C PRO A 328 5.96 -38.36 -12.74
N ARG A 329 6.74 -38.82 -11.75
CA ARG A 329 6.28 -39.71 -10.68
C ARG A 329 5.55 -39.04 -9.51
N PHE A 330 5.68 -37.73 -9.33
CA PHE A 330 5.06 -37.04 -8.20
C PHE A 330 4.47 -35.72 -8.66
N SER A 331 3.25 -35.81 -9.19
CA SER A 331 2.53 -34.67 -9.73
C SER A 331 1.26 -34.36 -8.95
N CYS A 332 0.75 -35.28 -8.11
CA CYS A 332 -0.52 -35.08 -7.41
C CYS A 332 -0.59 -35.70 -6.01
N ILE A 333 -1.59 -35.25 -5.22
CA ILE A 333 -1.82 -35.63 -3.81
C ILE A 333 -2.15 -37.13 -3.66
N ALA A 334 -2.65 -37.79 -4.72
CA ALA A 334 -2.95 -39.22 -4.71
C ALA A 334 -1.69 -40.08 -4.48
N ASP A 335 -0.57 -39.69 -5.08
CA ASP A 335 0.71 -40.41 -4.99
C ASP A 335 1.25 -40.47 -3.55
N LEU A 336 0.93 -39.49 -2.70
CA LEU A 336 1.38 -39.42 -1.31
C LEU A 336 0.55 -40.32 -0.37
N VAL A 337 -0.73 -40.52 -0.68
CA VAL A 337 -1.64 -41.41 0.06
C VAL A 337 -1.31 -42.87 -0.25
N GLU A 338 -0.99 -43.17 -1.51
CA GLU A 338 -0.54 -44.51 -1.93
C GLU A 338 0.79 -44.93 -1.26
N ASN A 339 1.63 -43.97 -0.88
CA ASN A 339 2.94 -44.19 -0.25
C ASN A 339 2.95 -44.14 1.29
N ASN A 340 1.77 -44.14 1.93
CA ASN A 340 1.58 -44.35 3.37
C ASN A 340 2.36 -43.38 4.30
N GLN A 341 2.41 -42.09 3.94
CA GLN A 341 3.04 -41.03 4.74
C GLN A 341 2.03 -40.32 5.68
N SER A 342 2.52 -39.80 6.81
CA SER A 342 1.69 -39.23 7.91
C SER A 342 0.90 -37.96 7.51
N PRO A 343 -0.42 -37.89 7.85
CA PRO A 343 -1.28 -36.72 7.58
C PRO A 343 -0.94 -35.45 8.37
N HIS A 344 -0.18 -35.56 9.46
CA HIS A 344 0.20 -34.40 10.30
C HIS A 344 1.30 -33.52 9.68
N ARG A 345 1.83 -33.90 8.50
CA ARG A 345 2.73 -33.06 7.66
C ARG A 345 1.96 -32.10 6.72
N PHE A 346 0.65 -31.99 6.92
CA PHE A 346 -0.24 -31.15 6.13
C PHE A 346 -0.62 -29.90 6.94
N CYS A 347 -0.27 -28.71 6.44
CA CYS A 347 -0.86 -27.46 6.90
C CYS A 347 -2.23 -27.30 6.21
N PRO A 348 -3.36 -27.18 6.91
CA PRO A 348 -4.68 -27.11 6.26
C PRO A 348 -4.95 -25.80 5.49
N TYR A 349 -4.10 -24.78 5.63
CA TYR A 349 -4.35 -23.41 5.13
C TYR A 349 -3.38 -22.97 4.01
N CYS A 350 -2.40 -23.81 3.68
CA CYS A 350 -1.47 -23.63 2.58
C CYS A 350 -1.28 -25.02 1.94
N GLU A 351 -1.21 -25.11 0.62
CA GLU A 351 -0.67 -26.29 -0.07
C GLU A 351 0.62 -26.81 0.64
N PRO A 352 0.91 -28.13 0.57
CA PRO A 352 1.67 -28.85 1.61
C PRO A 352 3.09 -28.30 1.83
N ASP A 353 3.64 -28.53 3.02
CA ASP A 353 4.87 -27.89 3.48
C ASP A 353 6.00 -27.98 2.46
N TYR A 354 6.58 -26.80 2.24
CA TYR A 354 7.58 -26.44 1.25
C TYR A 354 7.06 -26.36 -0.19
N THR A 355 5.86 -26.81 -0.54
CA THR A 355 5.35 -26.74 -1.92
C THR A 355 4.57 -25.47 -2.26
N LYS A 356 4.79 -24.90 -3.46
CA LYS A 356 4.01 -23.78 -4.00
C LYS A 356 3.49 -24.08 -5.41
N HIS A 357 2.18 -23.98 -5.63
CA HIS A 357 1.60 -24.09 -6.97
C HIS A 357 1.86 -22.82 -7.81
N CYS A 358 2.54 -22.99 -8.95
CA CYS A 358 2.79 -21.92 -9.91
C CYS A 358 1.67 -21.88 -10.96
N LYS A 359 0.82 -20.84 -10.91
CA LYS A 359 -0.32 -20.67 -11.84
C LYS A 359 0.07 -20.42 -13.31
N LEU A 360 1.35 -20.15 -13.60
CA LEU A 360 1.83 -19.98 -14.97
C LEU A 360 2.14 -21.32 -15.65
N CYS A 361 2.54 -22.34 -14.89
CA CYS A 361 2.91 -23.64 -15.43
C CYS A 361 2.08 -24.80 -14.88
N GLU A 362 1.18 -24.53 -13.93
CA GLU A 362 0.33 -25.52 -13.23
C GLU A 362 1.11 -26.61 -12.49
N VAL A 363 2.27 -26.27 -11.91
CA VAL A 363 3.15 -27.21 -11.18
C VAL A 363 3.27 -26.83 -9.70
N CYS A 364 3.23 -27.83 -8.81
CA CYS A 364 3.47 -27.68 -7.36
C CYS A 364 4.94 -27.92 -7.02
N ILE A 365 5.57 -26.96 -6.34
CA ILE A 365 7.03 -26.89 -6.24
C ILE A 365 7.52 -26.87 -4.79
N LYS A 366 8.21 -27.93 -4.33
CA LYS A 366 8.76 -28.08 -2.97
C LYS A 366 9.99 -27.18 -2.71
N ASP A 367 10.11 -26.67 -1.50
CA ASP A 367 11.07 -25.73 -0.88
C ASP A 367 11.09 -24.30 -1.47
N TYR A 368 9.93 -23.73 -1.82
CA TYR A 368 9.86 -22.47 -2.57
C TYR A 368 9.44 -21.23 -1.74
N ASP A 369 10.35 -20.24 -1.63
CA ASP A 369 10.04 -18.88 -1.18
C ASP A 369 9.47 -18.02 -2.32
N HIS A 370 8.45 -17.19 -2.06
CA HIS A 370 7.79 -16.42 -3.11
C HIS A 370 8.63 -15.31 -3.74
N HIS A 371 9.82 -15.01 -3.20
CA HIS A 371 10.85 -14.20 -3.89
C HIS A 371 10.97 -14.57 -5.38
N CYS A 372 10.78 -15.86 -5.69
CA CYS A 372 10.80 -16.43 -7.01
C CYS A 372 9.71 -15.96 -7.98
N LEU A 373 8.57 -15.38 -7.59
CA LEU A 373 7.57 -14.89 -8.57
C LEU A 373 8.03 -13.60 -9.26
N PHE A 374 8.67 -12.69 -8.52
CA PHE A 374 9.36 -11.53 -9.09
C PHE A 374 10.58 -11.99 -9.90
N LEU A 375 11.42 -12.85 -9.32
CA LEU A 375 12.60 -13.42 -9.98
C LEU A 375 12.23 -14.17 -11.26
N ASN A 376 11.23 -15.03 -11.27
CA ASN A 376 10.79 -15.77 -12.46
C ASN A 376 10.19 -14.83 -13.53
N ARG A 377 9.54 -13.73 -13.15
CA ARG A 377 9.13 -12.64 -14.07
C ARG A 377 10.33 -11.84 -14.61
N CYS A 378 11.47 -11.89 -13.93
CA CYS A 378 12.70 -11.24 -14.40
C CYS A 378 13.62 -12.22 -15.14
N VAL A 379 13.51 -13.53 -14.90
CA VAL A 379 14.40 -14.60 -15.38
C VAL A 379 13.76 -15.41 -16.53
N GLY A 380 12.53 -15.07 -16.94
CA GLY A 380 11.93 -15.59 -18.18
C GLY A 380 12.81 -15.35 -19.42
N ARG A 381 12.57 -16.12 -20.49
CA ARG A 381 13.41 -16.15 -21.69
C ARG A 381 13.71 -14.76 -22.29
N GLY A 382 12.76 -13.84 -22.20
CA GLY A 382 12.88 -12.47 -22.72
C GLY A 382 13.63 -11.49 -21.80
N ASN A 383 13.71 -11.77 -20.49
CA ASN A 383 14.23 -10.83 -19.49
C ASN A 383 15.47 -11.30 -18.73
N HIS A 384 15.86 -12.58 -18.77
CA HIS A 384 16.96 -13.08 -17.91
C HIS A 384 18.28 -12.30 -18.09
N ARG A 385 18.66 -12.02 -19.33
CA ARG A 385 19.87 -11.22 -19.61
C ARG A 385 19.76 -9.82 -19.02
N LEU A 386 18.60 -9.18 -19.17
CA LEU A 386 18.35 -7.85 -18.62
C LEU A 386 18.40 -7.86 -17.10
N PHE A 387 17.84 -8.89 -16.47
CA PHE A 387 17.90 -9.08 -15.02
C PHE A 387 19.32 -9.27 -14.50
N LEU A 388 20.17 -10.03 -15.20
CA LEU A 388 21.59 -10.16 -14.85
C LEU A 388 22.35 -8.85 -15.01
N LEU A 389 22.12 -8.12 -16.10
CA LEU A 389 22.71 -6.78 -16.28
C LEU A 389 22.26 -5.83 -15.17
N PHE A 390 21.00 -5.92 -14.74
CA PHE A 390 20.47 -5.18 -13.61
C PHE A 390 21.17 -5.55 -12.30
N ILE A 391 21.31 -6.83 -11.96
CA ILE A 391 22.00 -7.23 -10.71
C ILE A 391 23.49 -6.86 -10.76
N LEU A 392 24.17 -7.05 -11.89
CA LEU A 392 25.57 -6.62 -12.05
C LEU A 392 25.72 -5.10 -11.88
N SER A 393 24.76 -4.33 -12.40
CA SER A 393 24.68 -2.89 -12.18
C SER A 393 24.41 -2.56 -10.72
N MET A 394 23.54 -3.29 -10.01
CA MET A 394 23.31 -3.10 -8.58
C MET A 394 24.58 -3.35 -7.76
N VAL A 395 25.33 -4.41 -8.05
CA VAL A 395 26.62 -4.72 -7.40
C VAL A 395 27.60 -3.55 -7.56
N THR A 396 27.72 -3.01 -8.78
CA THR A 396 28.57 -1.84 -9.02
C THR A 396 28.05 -0.61 -8.27
N ALA A 397 26.74 -0.41 -8.21
CA ALA A 397 26.13 0.70 -7.49
C ALA A 397 26.40 0.63 -5.97
N HIS A 398 26.26 -0.57 -5.37
CA HIS A 398 26.59 -0.83 -3.97
C HIS A 398 28.07 -0.57 -3.67
N LEU A 399 28.98 -1.06 -4.51
CA LEU A 399 30.42 -0.82 -4.37
C LEU A 399 30.77 0.67 -4.47
N LEU A 400 30.18 1.38 -5.44
CA LEU A 400 30.37 2.82 -5.59
C LEU A 400 29.84 3.59 -4.39
N PHE A 401 28.65 3.23 -3.88
CA PHE A 401 28.08 3.84 -2.68
C PHE A 401 28.96 3.60 -1.45
N ILE A 402 29.41 2.36 -1.21
CA ILE A 402 30.27 2.03 -0.07
C ILE A 402 31.61 2.75 -0.18
N ALA A 403 32.23 2.78 -1.35
CA ALA A 403 33.48 3.50 -1.57
C ALA A 403 33.33 5.00 -1.31
N THR A 404 32.27 5.62 -1.85
CA THR A 404 32.00 7.06 -1.64
C THR A 404 31.68 7.36 -0.18
N ALA A 405 30.85 6.55 0.48
CA ALA A 405 30.55 6.68 1.91
C ALA A 405 31.79 6.51 2.79
N ALA A 406 32.65 5.53 2.50
CA ALA A 406 33.90 5.33 3.23
C ALA A 406 34.85 6.52 3.06
N THR A 407 34.99 7.04 1.84
CA THR A 407 35.81 8.25 1.59
C THR A 407 35.24 9.48 2.31
N TYR A 408 33.91 9.63 2.35
CA TYR A 408 33.21 10.69 3.08
C TYR A 408 33.48 10.63 4.60
N LEU A 409 33.34 9.45 5.20
CA LEU A 409 33.59 9.25 6.62
C LEU A 409 35.08 9.46 6.94
N TYR A 410 35.98 9.00 6.07
CA TYR A 410 37.42 9.19 6.23
C TYR A 410 37.82 10.67 6.20
N SER A 411 37.29 11.46 5.26
CA SER A 411 37.61 12.90 5.19
C SER A 411 37.14 13.64 6.44
N LYS A 412 35.95 13.32 6.95
CA LYS A 412 35.43 13.87 8.21
C LYS A 412 36.28 13.48 9.42
N MET A 413 36.77 12.24 9.45
CA MET A 413 37.67 11.76 10.50
C MET A 413 39.04 12.46 10.46
N SER A 414 39.60 12.70 9.27
CA SER A 414 40.90 13.38 9.10
C SER A 414 40.93 14.83 9.61
N ALA A 415 39.75 15.43 9.80
CA ALA A 415 39.60 16.77 10.36
C ALA A 415 39.50 16.80 11.91
N GLY A 416 39.48 15.64 12.59
CA GLY A 416 39.32 15.51 14.04
C GLY A 416 40.46 14.76 14.73
N THR A 417 40.52 14.83 16.07
CA THR A 417 41.52 14.15 16.92
C THR A 417 41.21 12.65 17.13
N TYR A 418 42.25 11.82 17.07
CA TYR A 418 42.18 10.36 17.19
C TYR A 418 41.81 9.89 18.61
N GLY A 419 40.56 9.48 18.81
CA GLY A 419 40.07 8.88 20.07
C GLY A 419 38.78 8.08 19.86
N LEU A 420 38.54 7.07 20.71
CA LEU A 420 37.33 6.22 20.68
C LEU A 420 36.05 7.05 20.87
N SER A 421 36.11 8.09 21.70
CA SER A 421 35.02 9.04 21.91
C SER A 421 34.69 9.83 20.64
N SER A 422 35.69 10.35 19.93
CA SER A 422 35.52 11.03 18.64
C SER A 422 34.86 10.14 17.59
N TRP A 423 35.23 8.84 17.57
CA TRP A 423 34.62 7.84 16.69
C TRP A 423 33.14 7.61 16.98
N LEU A 424 32.76 7.45 18.25
CA LEU A 424 31.36 7.30 18.65
C LEU A 424 30.54 8.56 18.34
N THR A 425 31.16 9.74 18.47
CA THR A 425 30.51 11.02 18.15
C THR A 425 30.27 11.13 16.65
N LEU A 426 31.26 10.81 15.82
CA LEU A 426 31.13 10.79 14.36
C LEU A 426 30.08 9.79 13.87
N LEU A 427 30.03 8.60 14.47
CA LEU A 427 29.00 7.60 14.15
C LEU A 427 27.59 8.08 14.54
N GLY A 428 27.48 8.87 15.61
CA GLY A 428 26.23 9.51 16.02
C GLY A 428 25.81 10.65 15.08
N GLU A 429 26.74 11.50 14.67
CA GLU A 429 26.48 12.65 13.78
C GLU A 429 26.21 12.24 12.33
N GLU A 430 26.94 11.24 11.82
CA GLU A 430 26.83 10.73 10.46
C GLU A 430 26.07 9.38 10.41
N PHE A 431 25.17 9.16 11.37
CA PHE A 431 24.43 7.90 11.54
C PHE A 431 23.73 7.47 10.24
N TRP A 432 23.18 8.42 9.48
CA TRP A 432 22.46 8.12 8.24
C TRP A 432 23.39 7.49 7.20
N VAL A 433 24.59 8.05 7.01
CA VAL A 433 25.59 7.52 6.05
C VAL A 433 26.07 6.15 6.50
N VAL A 434 26.33 5.97 7.80
CA VAL A 434 26.79 4.70 8.38
C VAL A 434 25.73 3.60 8.22
N VAL A 435 24.48 3.88 8.57
CA VAL A 435 23.38 2.91 8.45
C VAL A 435 23.16 2.52 6.99
N MET A 436 23.17 3.47 6.06
CA MET A 436 23.06 3.16 4.63
C MET A 436 24.26 2.37 4.12
N MET A 437 25.49 2.69 4.54
CA MET A 437 26.69 1.94 4.17
C MET A 437 26.62 0.47 4.63
N ILE A 438 26.19 0.22 5.87
CA ILE A 438 26.01 -1.14 6.41
C ILE A 438 24.90 -1.89 5.63
N MET A 439 23.76 -1.25 5.39
CA MET A 439 22.68 -1.86 4.62
C MET A 439 23.10 -2.19 3.18
N ASN A 440 23.84 -1.30 2.52
CA ASN A 440 24.40 -1.51 1.18
C ASN A 440 25.44 -2.66 1.18
N ALA A 441 26.21 -2.84 2.25
CA ALA A 441 27.16 -3.96 2.38
C ALA A 441 26.45 -5.31 2.59
N LEU A 442 25.41 -5.36 3.44
CA LEU A 442 24.63 -6.57 3.67
C LEU A 442 23.86 -7.01 2.42
N THR A 443 23.29 -6.05 1.69
CA THR A 443 22.59 -6.31 0.41
C THR A 443 23.55 -6.78 -0.67
N LEU A 444 24.76 -6.22 -0.75
CA LEU A 444 25.81 -6.70 -1.66
C LEU A 444 26.15 -8.19 -1.46
N LEU A 445 26.23 -8.67 -0.21
CA LEU A 445 26.46 -10.09 0.07
C LEU A 445 25.34 -10.97 -0.52
N TRP A 446 24.10 -10.52 -0.38
CA TRP A 446 22.94 -11.20 -0.94
C TRP A 446 22.94 -11.20 -2.48
N GLU A 447 23.33 -10.08 -3.10
CA GLU A 447 23.42 -9.95 -4.55
C GLU A 447 24.50 -10.85 -5.16
N VAL A 448 25.66 -10.94 -4.50
CA VAL A 448 26.73 -11.86 -4.91
C VAL A 448 26.23 -13.29 -4.85
N TRP A 449 25.56 -13.68 -3.77
CA TRP A 449 24.94 -15.00 -3.68
C TRP A 449 23.91 -15.23 -4.80
N LEU A 450 23.03 -14.26 -5.05
CA LEU A 450 22.04 -14.38 -6.11
C LEU A 450 22.68 -14.52 -7.50
N LEU A 451 23.72 -13.75 -7.81
CA LEU A 451 24.48 -13.88 -9.06
C LEU A 451 25.11 -15.25 -9.22
N THR A 452 25.67 -15.82 -8.14
CA THR A 452 26.25 -17.17 -8.20
C THR A 452 25.21 -18.21 -8.59
N GLU A 453 23.99 -18.11 -8.06
CA GLU A 453 22.88 -18.99 -8.41
C GLU A 453 22.43 -18.79 -9.87
N GLN A 454 22.33 -17.53 -10.34
CA GLN A 454 21.93 -17.27 -11.73
C GLN A 454 22.99 -17.71 -12.75
N PHE A 455 24.28 -17.54 -12.44
CA PHE A 455 25.36 -18.03 -13.29
C PHE A 455 25.39 -19.56 -13.36
N GLU A 456 25.10 -20.23 -12.26
CA GLU A 456 24.92 -21.69 -12.27
C GLU A 456 23.74 -22.09 -13.15
N ALA A 457 22.59 -21.41 -13.03
CA ALA A 457 21.41 -21.65 -13.87
C ALA A 457 21.70 -21.47 -15.37
N ILE A 458 22.49 -20.46 -15.76
CA ILE A 458 22.94 -20.30 -17.16
C ILE A 458 23.84 -21.45 -17.58
N ALA A 459 24.78 -21.85 -16.72
CA ALA A 459 25.73 -22.92 -17.01
C ALA A 459 25.07 -24.30 -17.14
N THR A 460 23.92 -24.51 -16.49
CA THR A 460 23.07 -25.70 -16.60
C THR A 460 22.01 -25.59 -17.70
N GLY A 461 21.85 -24.42 -18.32
CA GLY A 461 20.81 -24.17 -19.32
C GLY A 461 19.41 -23.91 -18.74
N THR A 462 19.22 -23.94 -17.42
CA THR A 462 17.92 -23.80 -16.75
C THR A 462 17.55 -22.34 -16.45
N THR A 463 16.28 -21.96 -16.60
CA THR A 463 15.77 -20.64 -16.16
C THR A 463 15.36 -20.65 -14.69
N THR A 464 15.37 -21.82 -14.06
CA THR A 464 14.88 -22.04 -12.71
C THR A 464 16.00 -22.59 -11.82
N TYR A 465 15.83 -22.37 -10.52
CA TYR A 465 16.66 -22.94 -9.45
C TYR A 465 16.55 -24.48 -9.37
N PHE A 466 15.60 -25.10 -10.08
CA PHE A 466 15.43 -26.55 -10.08
C PHE A 466 16.58 -27.20 -10.83
N ARG A 467 17.51 -27.73 -10.04
CA ARG A 467 18.55 -28.63 -10.50
C ARG A 467 17.88 -29.90 -10.98
N GLN A 468 17.95 -30.19 -12.28
CA GLN A 468 17.94 -31.57 -12.70
C GLN A 468 19.04 -32.29 -11.91
N CYS A 469 18.70 -33.37 -11.25
CA CYS A 469 19.68 -34.34 -10.80
C CYS A 469 20.19 -35.11 -12.04
N GLU A 470 20.84 -34.40 -12.96
CA GLU A 470 21.56 -35.01 -14.07
C GLU A 470 23.04 -34.68 -13.96
N SER A 471 23.81 -35.75 -13.94
CA SER A 471 25.24 -35.89 -13.72
C SER A 471 26.16 -35.07 -14.63
N SER A 472 25.63 -34.30 -15.59
CA SER A 472 26.37 -33.60 -16.64
C SER A 472 26.91 -32.22 -16.19
N ALA A 473 26.20 -31.47 -15.34
CA ALA A 473 26.66 -30.15 -14.88
C ALA A 473 27.87 -30.20 -13.93
N ARG A 474 28.04 -31.30 -13.20
CA ARG A 474 29.20 -31.56 -12.33
C ARG A 474 30.49 -31.90 -13.12
N GLN A 475 30.41 -32.10 -14.44
CA GLN A 475 31.58 -32.41 -15.28
C GLN A 475 32.25 -31.18 -15.94
N ARG A 476 31.62 -29.99 -15.91
CA ARG A 476 32.19 -28.78 -16.54
C ARG A 476 33.19 -28.08 -15.63
N SER A 477 34.38 -27.77 -16.15
CA SER A 477 35.40 -27.00 -15.41
C SER A 477 34.93 -25.56 -15.17
N LEU A 478 35.46 -24.90 -14.12
CA LEU A 478 35.12 -23.49 -13.82
C LEU A 478 35.31 -22.57 -15.03
N GLY A 479 36.37 -22.77 -15.82
CA GLY A 479 36.62 -22.00 -17.04
C GLY A 479 35.53 -22.16 -18.11
N GLN A 480 35.01 -23.38 -18.30
CA GLN A 480 33.93 -23.64 -19.25
C GLN A 480 32.61 -22.99 -18.82
N ARG A 481 32.31 -22.98 -17.52
CA ARG A 481 31.13 -22.29 -16.97
C ARG A 481 31.20 -20.78 -17.24
N TRP A 482 32.36 -20.16 -17.02
CA TRP A 482 32.56 -18.74 -17.29
C TRP A 482 32.42 -18.36 -18.77
N VAL A 483 32.92 -19.20 -19.68
CA VAL A 483 32.74 -18.98 -21.13
C VAL A 483 31.27 -18.98 -21.52
N LEU A 484 30.47 -19.91 -20.96
CA LEU A 484 29.02 -19.98 -21.21
C LEU A 484 28.30 -18.73 -20.69
N VAL A 485 28.58 -18.32 -19.45
CA VAL A 485 27.99 -17.10 -18.86
C VAL A 485 28.35 -15.86 -19.67
N LEU A 486 29.62 -15.72 -20.05
CA LEU A 486 30.09 -14.57 -20.84
C LEU A 486 29.46 -14.55 -22.24
N SER A 487 29.35 -15.71 -22.89
CA SER A 487 28.66 -15.83 -24.18
C SER A 487 27.18 -15.47 -24.07
N PHE A 488 26.50 -15.85 -22.98
CA PHE A 488 25.11 -15.49 -22.73
C PHE A 488 24.94 -13.98 -22.51
N LEU A 489 25.85 -13.35 -21.75
CA LEU A 489 25.82 -11.91 -21.52
C LEU A 489 26.07 -11.10 -22.81
N LEU A 490 26.88 -11.62 -23.74
CA LEU A 490 27.21 -10.96 -25.01
C LEU A 490 26.16 -11.23 -26.12
N GLU A 491 25.83 -12.49 -26.36
CA GLU A 491 25.02 -12.95 -27.49
C GLU A 491 23.52 -13.08 -27.16
N GLY A 492 23.17 -13.17 -25.86
CA GLY A 492 21.79 -13.33 -25.38
C GLY A 492 21.15 -14.70 -25.67
N ARG A 493 21.91 -15.65 -26.23
CA ARG A 493 21.45 -17.02 -26.52
C ARG A 493 22.07 -18.00 -25.54
N ARG A 494 21.26 -18.88 -24.96
CA ARG A 494 21.75 -20.06 -24.22
C ARG A 494 22.17 -21.09 -25.27
N ARG A 495 23.46 -21.41 -25.34
CA ARG A 495 23.90 -22.56 -26.16
C ARG A 495 23.56 -23.83 -25.35
N VAL A 496 22.62 -24.61 -25.88
CA VAL A 496 22.19 -25.91 -25.33
C VAL A 496 23.35 -26.89 -25.43
#